data_AF-A0A3M8T1M2-F1
#
_entry.id   AF-A0A3M8T1M2-F1
#
_cell.length_a   1.000
_cell.length_b   1.000
_cell.length_c   1.000
_cell.angle_alpha   90.00
_cell.angle_beta   90.00
_cell.angle_gamma   90.00
#
_symmetry.space_group_name_H-M   'P 1'
#
loop_
_entity.id
_entity.type
_entity.pdbx_description
1 polymer ?
#
loop_
_entity_poly.entity_id
_entity_poly.type
_entity_poly.pdbx_seq_one_letter_code
_entity_poly.pdbx_strand_id
1 'polypeptide(L)'
;MYFDTATQTLEIDQNPAGERSLVPVTHAGFSDDFRTMQLEAVYRGEPESFEVTSTYDSDQVMHRLTHRLLQGGHALPPDAHDVIEVNLQQGAITLLNVIRSVDGKVEKSIRITRKDGQLFLVIPSPWQRVELLSAGVDGQRIVCRSPDGEIDYELATAPFVAETLSELLEAGLPD
;
A
#
# COMPACT_ATOMS: atom_id res chain seq x y z
N MET A 1 6.53 -8.91 3.64
CA MET A 1 6.89 -8.13 4.84
C MET A 1 5.60 -7.73 5.54
N TYR A 2 5.63 -7.67 6.86
CA TYR A 2 4.50 -7.27 7.70
C TYR A 2 5.02 -6.32 8.78
N PHE A 3 4.29 -5.25 9.08
CA PHE A 3 4.62 -4.35 10.18
C PHE A 3 3.50 -4.41 11.21
N ASP A 4 3.83 -4.88 12.41
CA ASP A 4 2.91 -4.87 13.54
C ASP A 4 2.99 -3.51 14.22
N THR A 5 1.88 -2.77 14.20
CA THR A 5 1.80 -1.43 14.79
C THR A 5 1.70 -1.43 16.31
N ALA A 6 1.27 -2.54 16.92
CA ALA A 6 1.16 -2.67 18.37
C ALA A 6 2.52 -2.92 19.01
N THR A 7 3.36 -3.75 18.38
CA THR A 7 4.73 -4.05 18.84
C THR A 7 5.80 -3.19 18.16
N GLN A 8 5.44 -2.44 17.12
CA GLN A 8 6.36 -1.68 16.26
C GLN A 8 7.46 -2.54 15.64
N THR A 9 7.12 -3.78 15.28
CA THR A 9 8.07 -4.74 14.72
C THR A 9 7.80 -4.99 13.25
N LEU A 10 8.86 -4.92 12.45
CA LEU A 10 8.86 -5.40 11.07
C LEU A 10 9.16 -6.90 11.07
N GLU A 11 8.43 -7.66 10.26
CA GLU A 11 8.54 -9.11 10.16
C GLU A 11 8.55 -9.57 8.70
N ILE A 12 9.21 -10.71 8.45
CA ILE A 12 9.25 -11.36 7.14
C ILE A 12 8.62 -12.75 7.26
N ASP A 13 7.76 -13.08 6.30
CA ASP A 13 7.22 -14.44 6.18
C ASP A 13 8.23 -15.35 5.49
N GLN A 14 8.67 -16.38 6.18
CA GLN A 14 9.65 -17.36 5.68
C GLN A 14 9.03 -18.48 4.86
N ASN A 15 7.70 -18.58 4.88
CA ASN A 15 6.97 -19.63 4.20
C ASN A 15 5.78 -19.04 3.40
N PRO A 16 6.05 -18.20 2.40
CA PRO A 16 5.00 -17.50 1.66
C PRO A 16 4.06 -18.44 0.88
N ALA A 17 4.46 -19.70 0.66
CA ALA A 17 3.67 -20.72 -0.03
C ALA A 17 2.94 -21.69 0.92
N GLY A 18 3.09 -21.54 2.24
CA GLY A 18 2.54 -22.47 3.23
C GLY A 18 1.94 -21.74 4.43
N GLU A 19 2.00 -22.40 5.59
CA GLU A 19 1.60 -21.77 6.85
C GLU A 19 2.57 -20.63 7.17
N ARG A 20 2.00 -19.46 7.40
CA ARG A 20 2.72 -18.21 7.65
C ARG A 20 3.68 -18.38 8.82
N SER A 21 4.95 -18.07 8.59
CA SER A 21 6.01 -18.15 9.59
C SER A 21 6.72 -16.80 9.64
N LEU A 22 6.25 -15.92 10.53
CA LEU A 22 6.80 -14.58 10.68
C LEU A 22 8.04 -14.61 11.57
N VAL A 23 9.12 -13.99 11.10
CA VAL A 23 10.30 -13.72 11.92
C VAL A 23 10.55 -12.22 12.00
N PRO A 24 10.98 -11.71 13.17
CA PRO A 24 11.31 -10.31 13.31
C PRO A 24 12.53 -9.95 12.47
N VAL A 25 12.48 -8.75 11.91
CA VAL A 25 13.60 -8.09 11.26
C VAL A 25 14.36 -7.26 12.28
N THR A 26 15.69 -7.32 12.22
CA THR A 26 16.59 -6.48 12.99
C THR A 26 17.51 -5.67 12.07
N HIS A 27 18.06 -4.58 12.59
CA HIS A 27 19.06 -3.75 11.90
C HIS A 27 18.66 -3.32 10.48
N ALA A 28 17.39 -2.96 10.27
CA ALA A 28 16.93 -2.45 8.99
C ALA A 28 17.59 -1.10 8.67
N GLY A 29 18.25 -1.02 7.51
CA GLY A 29 18.89 0.16 6.97
C GLY A 29 18.41 0.46 5.55
N PHE A 30 18.50 1.72 5.15
CA PHE A 30 18.02 2.20 3.85
C PHE A 30 19.10 3.06 3.19
N SER A 31 19.22 3.00 1.87
CA SER A 31 20.02 3.97 1.11
C SER A 31 19.36 5.35 1.13
N ASP A 32 20.14 6.41 0.89
CA ASP A 32 19.65 7.80 0.89
C ASP A 32 18.51 8.04 -0.11
N ASP A 33 18.51 7.32 -1.23
CA ASP A 33 17.49 7.36 -2.27
C ASP A 33 16.37 6.32 -2.09
N PHE A 34 16.42 5.53 -1.02
CA PHE A 34 15.48 4.44 -0.72
C PHE A 34 15.38 3.35 -1.80
N ARG A 35 16.36 3.23 -2.70
CA ARG A 35 16.40 2.13 -3.69
C ARG A 35 16.84 0.81 -3.10
N THR A 36 17.60 0.84 -2.01
CA THR A 36 18.11 -0.35 -1.35
C THR A 36 17.67 -0.37 0.11
N MET A 37 17.17 -1.52 0.55
CA MET A 37 16.92 -1.83 1.96
C MET A 37 17.80 -3.01 2.36
N GLN A 38 18.55 -2.84 3.44
CA GLN A 38 19.34 -3.90 4.07
C GLN A 38 18.68 -4.30 5.37
N LEU A 39 18.66 -5.60 5.68
CA LEU A 39 18.03 -6.10 6.89
C LEU A 39 18.64 -7.41 7.37
N GLU A 40 18.45 -7.74 8.63
CA GLU A 40 18.84 -9.02 9.22
C GLU A 40 17.59 -9.78 9.72
N ALA A 41 17.57 -11.09 9.53
CA ALA A 41 16.54 -11.98 10.07
C ALA A 41 17.09 -13.40 10.27
N VAL A 42 16.46 -14.19 11.14
CA VAL A 42 16.82 -15.61 11.31
C VAL A 42 16.16 -16.42 10.21
N TYR A 43 16.89 -16.90 9.20
CA TYR A 43 16.37 -17.72 8.10
C TYR A 43 16.86 -19.16 8.20
N ARG A 44 15.91 -20.11 8.18
CA ARG A 44 16.18 -21.55 8.37
C ARG A 44 16.99 -21.87 9.64
N GLY A 45 16.80 -21.07 10.69
CA GLY A 45 17.46 -21.23 11.99
C GLY A 45 18.78 -20.48 12.14
N GLU A 46 19.29 -19.83 11.10
CA GLU A 46 20.56 -19.10 11.12
C GLU A 46 20.35 -17.60 10.92
N PRO A 47 21.13 -16.72 11.57
CA PRO A 47 21.13 -15.29 11.27
C PRO A 47 21.63 -15.04 9.84
N GLU A 48 20.84 -14.34 9.04
CA GLU A 48 21.16 -14.01 7.66
C GLU A 48 20.94 -12.51 7.39
N SER A 49 21.79 -11.94 6.54
CA SER A 49 21.67 -10.56 6.07
C SER A 49 21.11 -10.56 4.65
N PHE A 50 20.12 -9.71 4.41
CA PHE A 50 19.44 -9.57 3.13
C PHE A 50 19.62 -8.15 2.59
N GLU A 51 19.75 -8.06 1.28
CA GLU A 51 19.68 -6.80 0.55
C GLU A 51 18.54 -6.88 -0.47
N VAL A 52 17.63 -5.91 -0.41
CA VAL A 52 16.51 -5.74 -1.33
C VAL A 52 16.75 -4.47 -2.12
N THR A 53 17.08 -4.62 -3.40
CA THR A 53 17.33 -3.50 -4.32
C THR A 53 16.20 -3.41 -5.33
N SER A 54 15.62 -2.22 -5.49
CA SER A 54 14.55 -1.96 -6.44
C SER A 54 14.96 -1.00 -7.56
N THR A 55 14.41 -1.27 -8.75
CA THR A 55 14.46 -0.40 -9.91
C THR A 55 13.23 0.49 -10.07
N TYR A 56 12.13 0.21 -9.38
CA TYR A 56 10.84 0.90 -9.54
C TYR A 56 10.63 1.98 -8.49
N ASP A 57 9.99 3.08 -8.88
CA ASP A 57 9.70 4.18 -7.97
C ASP A 57 8.63 3.81 -6.93
N SER A 58 7.68 2.94 -7.27
CA SER A 58 6.70 2.41 -6.30
C SER A 58 7.35 1.68 -5.13
N ASP A 59 8.45 0.97 -5.37
CA ASP A 59 9.14 0.23 -4.31
C ASP A 59 9.94 1.18 -3.40
N GLN A 60 10.48 2.27 -3.95
CA GLN A 60 11.08 3.34 -3.13
C GLN A 60 10.05 3.95 -2.18
N VAL A 61 8.81 4.14 -2.65
CA VAL A 61 7.69 4.58 -1.79
C VAL A 61 7.47 3.56 -0.66
N MET A 62 7.47 2.26 -0.96
CA MET A 62 7.32 1.20 0.05
C MET A 62 8.50 1.15 1.05
N HIS A 63 9.73 1.36 0.59
CA HIS A 63 10.90 1.48 1.47
C HIS A 63 10.81 2.71 2.38
N ARG A 64 10.42 3.88 1.84
CA ARG A 64 10.16 5.09 2.64
C ARG A 64 9.09 4.86 3.69
N LEU A 65 7.97 4.22 3.32
CA LEU A 65 6.92 3.87 4.27
C LEU A 65 7.48 2.98 5.39
N THR A 66 8.23 1.94 5.04
CA THR A 66 8.82 1.00 6.01
C THR A 66 9.75 1.73 6.98
N HIS A 67 10.61 2.60 6.47
CA HIS A 67 11.50 3.42 7.28
C HIS A 67 10.72 4.37 8.20
N ARG A 68 9.70 5.07 7.69
CA ARG A 68 8.82 5.94 8.51
C ARG A 68 8.16 5.16 9.64
N LEU A 69 7.67 3.95 9.37
CA LEU A 69 7.04 3.09 10.37
C LEU A 69 8.03 2.67 11.47
N LEU A 70 9.25 2.29 11.09
CA LEU A 70 10.32 1.89 12.03
C LEU A 70 10.82 3.04 12.93
N GLN A 71 10.73 4.29 12.47
CA GLN A 71 11.05 5.46 13.29
C GLN A 71 9.99 5.74 14.37
N GLY A 72 8.82 5.11 14.29
CA GLY A 72 7.72 5.32 15.22
C GLY A 72 7.10 6.71 15.10
N GLY A 73 6.29 7.08 16.11
CA GLY A 73 5.67 8.42 16.20
C GLY A 73 4.38 8.62 15.42
N HIS A 74 3.89 7.59 14.71
CA HIS A 74 2.63 7.65 13.98
C HIS A 74 1.48 7.15 14.84
N ALA A 75 0.63 8.06 15.32
CA ALA A 75 -0.62 7.66 15.96
C ALA A 75 -1.61 7.22 14.88
N LEU A 76 -2.10 5.99 14.96
CA LEU A 76 -3.28 5.58 14.20
C LEU A 76 -4.51 6.28 14.81
N PRO A 77 -5.33 6.96 14.00
CA PRO A 77 -6.59 7.51 14.49
C PRO A 77 -7.44 6.41 15.13
N PRO A 78 -8.14 6.69 16.25
CA PRO A 78 -9.03 5.71 16.88
C PRO A 78 -10.15 5.25 15.94
N ASP A 79 -10.49 6.08 14.95
CA ASP A 79 -11.55 5.85 13.96
C ASP A 79 -11.00 5.46 12.58
N ALA A 80 -9.75 4.97 12.50
CA ALA A 80 -9.20 4.45 11.25
C ALA A 80 -9.88 3.11 10.91
N HIS A 81 -10.78 3.13 9.92
CA HIS A 81 -11.61 1.97 9.55
C HIS A 81 -11.39 1.50 8.12
N ASP A 82 -10.61 2.23 7.32
CA ASP A 82 -10.39 1.86 5.93
C ASP A 82 -9.31 0.80 5.82
N VAL A 83 -9.68 -0.34 5.23
CA VAL A 83 -8.73 -1.36 4.78
C VAL A 83 -8.31 -0.99 3.36
N ILE A 84 -7.02 -0.72 3.19
CA ILE A 84 -6.42 -0.33 1.91
C ILE A 84 -5.54 -1.48 1.42
N GLU A 85 -5.86 -1.97 0.24
CA GLU A 85 -5.11 -2.99 -0.48
C GLU A 85 -4.57 -2.38 -1.78
N VAL A 86 -3.26 -2.49 -1.99
CA VAL A 86 -2.59 -2.04 -3.20
C VAL A 86 -1.78 -3.21 -3.75
N ASN A 87 -2.04 -3.59 -5.00
CA ASN A 87 -1.23 -4.59 -5.70
C ASN A 87 -0.37 -3.90 -6.77
N LEU A 88 0.94 -4.10 -6.65
CA LEU A 88 1.94 -3.62 -7.59
C LEU A 88 2.44 -4.80 -8.42
N GLN A 89 2.61 -4.59 -9.72
CA GLN A 89 3.25 -5.53 -10.62
C GLN A 89 4.21 -4.77 -11.53
N GLN A 90 5.51 -5.10 -11.44
CA GLN A 90 6.56 -4.44 -12.23
C GLN A 90 6.52 -2.90 -12.11
N GLY A 91 6.36 -2.39 -10.89
CA GLY A 91 6.29 -0.96 -10.61
C GLY A 91 4.92 -0.31 -10.85
N ALA A 92 3.99 -0.98 -11.54
CA ALA A 92 2.68 -0.43 -11.86
C ALA A 92 1.60 -0.88 -10.87
N ILE A 93 0.66 0.00 -10.53
CA ILE A 93 -0.54 -0.38 -9.79
C ILE A 93 -1.45 -1.21 -10.69
N THR A 94 -1.79 -2.41 -10.23
CA THR A 94 -2.76 -3.32 -10.87
C THR A 94 -4.11 -3.31 -10.16
N LEU A 95 -4.09 -3.08 -8.84
CA LEU A 95 -5.27 -2.96 -8.00
C LEU A 95 -5.03 -1.90 -6.93
N LEU A 96 -6.00 -1.01 -6.75
CA LEU A 96 -6.22 -0.26 -5.51
C LEU A 96 -7.64 -0.60 -5.04
N ASN A 97 -7.76 -1.11 -3.83
CA ASN A 97 -9.03 -1.48 -3.24
C ASN A 97 -9.10 -0.90 -1.83
N VAL A 98 -10.02 0.02 -1.61
CA VAL A 98 -10.27 0.63 -0.30
C VAL A 98 -11.66 0.24 0.15
N ILE A 99 -11.76 -0.33 1.35
CA ILE A 99 -13.00 -0.83 1.93
C ILE A 99 -13.16 -0.23 3.32
N ARG A 100 -14.28 0.46 3.53
CA ARG A 100 -14.75 0.86 4.86
C ARG A 100 -15.75 -0.16 5.38
N SER A 101 -15.47 -0.72 6.54
CA SER A 101 -16.39 -1.61 7.25
C SER A 101 -16.74 -1.05 8.62
N VAL A 102 -18.03 -0.92 8.90
CA VAL A 102 -18.55 -0.51 10.21
C VAL A 102 -19.41 -1.64 10.76
N ASP A 103 -19.12 -2.10 11.98
CA ASP A 103 -19.78 -3.24 12.63
C ASP A 103 -19.83 -4.51 11.75
N GLY A 104 -18.74 -4.76 11.01
CA GLY A 104 -18.61 -5.92 10.11
C GLY A 104 -19.37 -5.81 8.79
N LYS A 105 -19.98 -4.66 8.48
CA LYS A 105 -20.66 -4.40 7.21
C LYS A 105 -19.89 -3.40 6.37
N VAL A 106 -19.68 -3.73 5.09
CA VAL A 106 -19.09 -2.82 4.12
C VAL A 106 -20.04 -1.64 3.91
N GLU A 107 -19.61 -0.44 4.32
CA GLU A 107 -20.36 0.80 4.17
C GLU A 107 -20.05 1.45 2.82
N LYS A 108 -18.75 1.54 2.49
CA LYS A 108 -18.26 2.15 1.26
C LYS A 108 -17.05 1.39 0.75
N SER A 109 -16.90 1.33 -0.56
CA SER A 109 -15.70 0.80 -1.18
C SER A 109 -15.38 1.53 -2.47
N ILE A 110 -14.10 1.72 -2.76
CA ILE A 110 -13.62 2.13 -4.07
C ILE A 110 -12.61 1.09 -4.56
N ARG A 111 -12.77 0.64 -5.80
CA ARG A 111 -11.90 -0.36 -6.41
C ARG A 111 -11.45 0.12 -7.78
N ILE A 112 -10.16 0.35 -7.93
CA ILE A 112 -9.52 0.74 -9.18
C ILE A 112 -8.67 -0.43 -9.66
N THR A 113 -8.83 -0.82 -10.92
CA THR A 113 -8.04 -1.89 -11.54
C THR A 113 -7.39 -1.39 -12.80
N ARG A 114 -6.17 -1.85 -13.09
CA ARG A 114 -5.52 -1.62 -14.39
C ARG A 114 -5.75 -2.82 -15.29
N LYS A 115 -6.19 -2.58 -16.52
CA LYS A 115 -6.36 -3.61 -17.55
C LYS A 115 -5.97 -3.04 -18.90
N ASP A 116 -5.12 -3.76 -19.64
CA ASP A 116 -4.66 -3.38 -20.99
C ASP A 116 -4.09 -1.95 -21.04
N GLY A 117 -3.37 -1.54 -19.99
CA GLY A 117 -2.80 -0.20 -19.84
C GLY A 117 -3.75 0.85 -19.27
N GLN A 118 -5.07 0.64 -19.34
CA GLN A 118 -6.10 1.59 -18.91
C GLN A 118 -6.54 1.37 -17.46
N LEU A 119 -7.02 2.44 -16.81
CA LEU A 119 -7.57 2.41 -15.46
C LEU A 119 -9.09 2.30 -15.48
N PHE A 120 -9.63 1.47 -14.60
CA PHE A 120 -11.07 1.29 -14.44
C PHE A 120 -11.47 1.36 -12.99
N LEU A 121 -12.49 2.18 -12.70
CA LEU A 121 -13.26 2.07 -11.47
C LEU A 121 -14.27 0.92 -11.61
N VAL A 122 -14.28 0.01 -10.63
CA VAL A 122 -15.23 -1.09 -10.54
C VAL A 122 -16.36 -0.70 -9.60
N ILE A 123 -17.56 -0.57 -10.13
CA ILE A 123 -18.80 -0.37 -9.37
C ILE A 123 -19.42 -1.76 -9.17
N PRO A 124 -19.62 -2.24 -7.93
CA PRO A 124 -20.12 -3.59 -7.69
C PRO A 124 -21.63 -3.74 -7.92
N SER A 125 -22.43 -2.66 -7.81
CA SER A 125 -23.88 -2.70 -8.04
C SER A 125 -24.42 -1.37 -8.60
N PRO A 126 -24.95 -1.35 -9.84
CA PRO A 126 -24.85 -2.42 -10.84
C PRO A 126 -23.38 -2.72 -11.17
N TRP A 127 -23.06 -3.97 -11.54
CA TRP A 127 -21.68 -4.33 -11.89
C TRP A 127 -21.25 -3.60 -13.15
N GLN A 128 -20.39 -2.60 -13.01
CA GLN A 128 -19.93 -1.77 -14.10
C GLN A 128 -18.44 -1.45 -13.95
N ARG A 129 -17.76 -1.31 -15.09
CA ARG A 129 -16.42 -0.72 -15.16
C ARG A 129 -16.54 0.64 -15.82
N VAL A 130 -16.04 1.66 -15.16
CA VAL A 130 -15.96 3.03 -15.68
C VAL A 130 -14.50 3.31 -15.96
N GLU A 131 -14.17 3.63 -17.21
CA GLU A 131 -12.82 4.04 -17.58
C GLU A 131 -12.49 5.36 -16.89
N LEU A 132 -11.30 5.42 -16.28
CA LEU A 132 -10.81 6.61 -15.60
C LEU A 132 -9.80 7.32 -16.49
N LEU A 133 -9.97 8.63 -16.59
CA LEU A 133 -8.99 9.56 -17.17
C LEU A 133 -7.83 9.79 -16.21
N SER A 134 -8.10 9.79 -14.90
CA SER A 134 -7.08 9.91 -13.85
C SER A 134 -7.61 9.40 -12.51
N ALA A 135 -6.68 9.05 -11.62
CA ALA A 135 -6.93 8.77 -10.21
C ALA A 135 -5.77 9.34 -9.38
N GLY A 136 -6.08 9.94 -8.25
CA GLY A 136 -5.08 10.51 -7.33
C GLY A 136 -5.62 10.65 -5.92
N VAL A 137 -4.78 11.15 -5.01
CA VAL A 137 -5.19 11.54 -3.65
C VAL A 137 -5.02 13.05 -3.50
N ASP A 138 -6.07 13.71 -2.99
CA ASP A 138 -6.04 15.10 -2.56
C ASP A 138 -6.32 15.16 -1.04
N GLY A 139 -5.25 15.33 -0.25
CA GLY A 139 -5.31 15.25 1.20
C GLY A 139 -5.80 13.89 1.68
N GLN A 140 -7.02 13.84 2.23
CA GLN A 140 -7.67 12.61 2.70
C GLN A 140 -8.75 12.13 1.73
N ARG A 141 -8.68 12.47 0.43
CA ARG A 141 -9.70 12.06 -0.55
C ARG A 141 -9.06 11.39 -1.75
N ILE A 142 -9.52 10.20 -2.10
CA ILE A 142 -9.23 9.62 -3.42
C ILE A 142 -10.16 10.31 -4.41
N VAL A 143 -9.58 10.88 -5.46
CA VAL A 143 -10.30 11.57 -6.53
C VAL A 143 -10.10 10.81 -7.82
N CYS A 144 -11.20 10.35 -8.42
CA CYS A 144 -11.21 9.63 -9.68
C CYS A 144 -11.99 10.45 -10.72
N ARG A 145 -11.39 10.68 -11.88
CA ARG A 145 -12.06 11.41 -12.98
C ARG A 145 -12.37 10.45 -14.12
N SER A 146 -13.62 10.45 -14.57
CA SER A 146 -14.08 9.76 -15.76
C SER A 146 -14.65 10.77 -16.77
N PRO A 147 -14.97 10.36 -18.00
CA PRO A 147 -15.67 11.22 -18.96
C PRO A 147 -17.04 11.72 -18.46
N ASP A 148 -17.68 10.98 -17.56
CA ASP A 148 -19.02 11.26 -17.06
C ASP A 148 -19.03 12.12 -15.79
N GLY A 149 -17.87 12.32 -15.15
CA GLY A 149 -17.75 13.16 -13.97
C GLY A 149 -16.59 12.79 -13.03
N GLU A 150 -16.61 13.42 -11.87
CA GLU A 150 -15.65 13.18 -10.78
C GLU A 150 -16.31 12.31 -9.69
N ILE A 151 -15.54 11.38 -9.15
CA ILE A 151 -15.96 10.45 -8.11
C ILE A 151 -14.95 10.56 -6.97
N ASP A 152 -15.44 10.92 -5.80
CA ASP A 152 -14.62 11.12 -4.61
C ASP A 152 -14.88 10.03 -3.56
N TYR A 153 -13.81 9.66 -2.85
CA TYR A 153 -13.86 8.82 -1.66
C TYR A 153 -13.06 9.46 -0.54
N GLU A 154 -13.71 9.83 0.56
CA GLU A 154 -13.05 10.35 1.76
C GLU A 154 -12.43 9.20 2.57
N LEU A 155 -11.13 9.27 2.82
CA LEU A 155 -10.32 8.30 3.56
C LEU A 155 -10.41 8.52 5.08
N ALA A 156 -10.75 7.46 5.80
CA ALA A 156 -10.69 7.34 7.25
C ALA A 156 -9.44 6.53 7.62
N THR A 157 -8.28 7.16 7.44
CA THR A 157 -6.95 6.59 7.71
C THR A 157 -6.01 7.65 8.29
N ALA A 158 -4.84 7.23 8.76
CA ALA A 158 -3.81 8.15 9.23
C ALA A 158 -3.24 8.99 8.07
N PRO A 159 -2.86 10.28 8.27
CA PRO A 159 -2.35 11.14 7.21
C PRO A 159 -1.19 10.54 6.41
N PHE A 160 -0.23 9.89 7.08
CA PHE A 160 0.90 9.26 6.40
C PHE A 160 0.50 8.13 5.44
N VAL A 161 -0.64 7.46 5.69
CA VAL A 161 -1.17 6.42 4.81
C VAL A 161 -1.76 7.05 3.54
N ALA A 162 -2.48 8.17 3.66
CA ALA A 162 -2.98 8.90 2.51
C ALA A 162 -1.85 9.52 1.68
N GLU A 163 -0.83 10.09 2.33
CA GLU A 163 0.40 10.56 1.68
C GLU A 163 1.08 9.43 0.90
N THR A 164 1.24 8.27 1.54
CA THR A 164 1.85 7.09 0.89
C THR A 164 1.02 6.62 -0.30
N LEU A 165 -0.30 6.64 -0.19
CA LEU A 165 -1.17 6.28 -1.30
C LEU A 165 -1.07 7.27 -2.46
N SER A 166 -0.92 8.57 -2.18
CA SER A 166 -0.66 9.59 -3.21
C SER A 166 0.65 9.29 -3.94
N GLU A 167 1.73 9.09 -3.20
CA GLU A 167 3.05 8.76 -3.77
C GLU A 167 3.01 7.47 -4.60
N LEU A 168 2.27 6.44 -4.14
CA LEU A 168 2.09 5.20 -4.89
C LEU A 168 1.31 5.40 -6.18
N LEU A 169 0.24 6.20 -6.18
CA LEU A 169 -0.52 6.50 -7.40
C LEU A 169 0.33 7.30 -8.39
N GLU A 170 1.08 8.28 -7.93
CA GLU A 170 2.00 9.05 -8.79
C GLU A 170 3.10 8.17 -9.40
N ALA A 171 3.70 7.28 -8.61
CA ALA A 171 4.75 6.37 -9.10
C ALA A 171 4.21 5.21 -9.95
N GLY A 172 3.00 4.72 -9.64
CA GLY A 172 2.41 3.50 -10.17
C GLY A 172 1.42 3.69 -11.32
N LEU A 173 1.05 4.94 -11.62
CA LEU A 173 0.23 5.34 -12.77
C LEU A 173 1.05 6.15 -13.81
N PRO A 174 2.18 5.64 -14.34
CA PRO A 174 2.91 6.38 -15.36
C PRO A 174 2.06 6.52 -16.64
N ASP A 175 2.22 7.67 -17.28
CA ASP A 175 1.57 8.13 -18.52
C ASP A 175 1.46 7.06 -19.63
#